data_AF-A0A9C7QE91-F1
#
_entry.id   AF-A0A9C7QE91-F1
#
_cell.length_a   1.000
_cell.length_b   1.000
_cell.length_c   1.000
_cell.angle_alpha   90.00
_cell.angle_beta   90.00
_cell.angle_gamma   90.00
#
_symmetry.space_group_name_H-M   'P 1'
#
loop_
_entity.id
_entity.type
_entity.pdbx_description
1 polymer ?
#
loop_
_entity_poly.entity_id
_entity_poly.type
_entity_poly.pdbx_seq_one_letter_code
_entity_poly.pdbx_strand_id
1 'polypeptide(L)'
;MKLKRLMTASMAAVMAVSSAIVCQISVSAAETDITSQITSGISVSELSQYTSLKVTYKPTPTADGKCGHTHAAGVSYCEYAQVPFIANSVEGIDADISNSKKSTWYQPDSAFTAKSGKDEKETTAEVDVADIINSFTSDKDWKDTFTLKSVTVQCWGGTLSKVVGVTGSEDTRTDAKIPDYDASPITMTKQAAQSWCPNGTAQGMIPVTIDGITTGTTTYGEIKDKFKNITFNGIDFVKDSVGGSAGDYTYCLYAQWGSGWSWTASDGVSLDSKTKWSVTGIAEKFHADQVKQGSDATINDTDVLQVIGIQINMADTNNLPAGVAALKAGETFTINSAGAAVESVKITQKNGSDVDPEYTYGETIALKAAVTPAGADNVIWTSETPDVATVDENGEVTLLKAGEAKITATAGGVSSSVTFTVKKKKLTVAPSALTDIYM
;
A
#
# COMPACT_ATOMS: atom_id res chain seq x y z
N MET A 1 -68.32 0.78 -32.81
CA MET A 1 -67.07 0.04 -33.09
C MET A 1 -66.77 -0.81 -31.86
N LYS A 2 -66.61 -2.13 -32.04
CA LYS A 2 -66.38 -3.25 -31.09
C LYS A 2 -65.73 -2.83 -29.74
N LEU A 3 -66.15 -3.19 -28.52
CA LEU A 3 -66.84 -4.32 -27.88
C LEU A 3 -66.31 -5.74 -28.18
N LYS A 4 -65.54 -6.29 -27.23
CA LYS A 4 -65.47 -7.71 -26.79
C LYS A 4 -64.66 -7.74 -25.46
N ARG A 5 -65.36 -7.80 -24.32
CA ARG A 5 -65.72 -8.97 -23.47
C ARG A 5 -64.58 -9.42 -22.54
N LEU A 6 -64.61 -9.11 -21.24
CA LEU A 6 -65.33 -9.81 -20.13
C LEU A 6 -64.91 -11.28 -19.97
N MET A 7 -64.20 -11.63 -18.89
CA MET A 7 -64.78 -12.12 -17.63
C MET A 7 -63.72 -12.66 -16.67
N THR A 8 -63.93 -12.35 -15.40
CA THR A 8 -63.57 -13.11 -14.21
C THR A 8 -63.69 -14.63 -14.41
N ALA A 9 -62.65 -15.37 -14.03
CA ALA A 9 -62.74 -16.80 -13.72
C ALA A 9 -62.15 -17.02 -12.33
N SER A 10 -63.00 -17.52 -11.44
CA SER A 10 -62.77 -17.88 -10.06
C SER A 10 -61.88 -19.13 -9.92
N MET A 11 -61.39 -19.32 -8.69
CA MET A 11 -60.90 -20.57 -8.12
C MET A 11 -61.55 -21.84 -8.68
N ALA A 12 -60.71 -22.89 -8.80
CA ALA A 12 -60.99 -24.29 -9.14
C ALA A 12 -60.88 -24.67 -10.63
N ALA A 13 -59.66 -24.93 -11.10
CA ALA A 13 -59.27 -26.13 -11.87
C ALA A 13 -57.95 -25.94 -12.64
N VAL A 14 -56.82 -25.97 -11.94
CA VAL A 14 -55.58 -26.60 -12.45
C VAL A 14 -54.90 -27.29 -11.26
N MET A 15 -55.43 -28.43 -10.87
CA MET A 15 -54.66 -29.46 -10.16
C MET A 15 -54.34 -30.56 -11.17
N ALA A 16 -53.14 -31.13 -11.01
CA ALA A 16 -52.53 -32.25 -11.75
C ALA A 16 -51.83 -31.81 -13.06
N VAL A 17 -50.52 -32.02 -13.31
CA VAL A 17 -49.47 -32.87 -12.72
C VAL A 17 -48.11 -32.30 -13.18
N SER A 18 -47.17 -32.09 -12.26
CA SER A 18 -45.73 -32.44 -12.38
C SER A 18 -44.90 -31.51 -11.49
N SER A 19 -44.46 -32.09 -10.38
CA SER A 19 -43.34 -31.70 -9.52
C SER A 19 -42.28 -30.79 -10.16
N ALA A 20 -42.31 -29.51 -9.80
CA ALA A 20 -41.13 -28.65 -9.68
C ALA A 20 -41.54 -27.41 -8.86
N ILE A 21 -41.53 -27.54 -7.53
CA ILE A 21 -41.43 -26.35 -6.67
C ILE A 21 -40.00 -25.85 -6.88
N VAL A 22 -39.81 -24.97 -7.85
CA VAL A 22 -38.64 -24.11 -7.88
C VAL A 22 -38.87 -23.11 -6.77
N CYS A 23 -38.31 -23.40 -5.60
CA CYS A 23 -38.17 -22.42 -4.53
C CYS A 23 -37.33 -21.29 -5.11
N GLN A 24 -37.95 -20.16 -5.47
CA GLN A 24 -37.19 -18.96 -5.77
C GLN A 24 -36.50 -18.55 -4.46
N ILE A 25 -35.19 -18.79 -4.40
CA ILE A 25 -34.31 -18.18 -3.39
C ILE A 25 -34.51 -16.68 -3.56
N SER A 26 -35.23 -16.07 -2.62
CA SER A 26 -35.32 -14.63 -2.51
C SER A 26 -33.95 -14.13 -2.05
N VAL A 27 -33.07 -13.91 -3.01
CA VAL A 27 -31.79 -13.23 -2.81
C VAL A 27 -32.12 -11.86 -2.19
N SER A 28 -31.61 -11.60 -1.00
CA SER A 28 -31.78 -10.29 -0.38
C SER A 28 -31.07 -9.26 -1.25
N ALA A 29 -31.52 -8.00 -1.28
CA ALA A 29 -31.00 -6.98 -2.19
C ALA A 29 -29.49 -6.64 -2.03
N ALA A 30 -28.79 -7.28 -1.09
CA ALA A 30 -27.37 -7.12 -0.79
C ALA A 30 -26.52 -8.38 -1.10
N GLU A 31 -27.13 -9.45 -1.61
CA GLU A 31 -26.45 -10.71 -1.91
C GLU A 31 -26.47 -10.98 -3.43
N THR A 32 -25.40 -11.58 -3.94
CA THR A 32 -25.25 -11.94 -5.35
C THR A 32 -25.16 -13.46 -5.48
N ASP A 33 -25.99 -14.10 -6.31
CA ASP A 33 -25.86 -15.54 -6.60
C ASP A 33 -24.60 -15.80 -7.45
N ILE A 34 -23.63 -16.48 -6.87
CA ILE A 34 -22.32 -16.79 -7.48
C ILE A 34 -22.15 -18.27 -7.79
N THR A 35 -23.23 -19.06 -7.70
CA THR A 35 -23.18 -20.53 -7.89
C THR A 35 -22.55 -20.92 -9.23
N SER A 36 -22.88 -20.20 -10.31
CA SER A 36 -22.30 -20.44 -11.63
C SER A 36 -20.83 -20.02 -11.71
N GLN A 37 -20.44 -18.93 -11.04
CA GLN A 37 -19.05 -18.43 -11.02
C GLN A 37 -18.13 -19.43 -10.32
N ILE A 38 -18.58 -19.99 -9.18
CA ILE A 38 -17.85 -21.07 -8.50
C ILE A 38 -17.74 -22.29 -9.40
N THR A 39 -18.81 -22.68 -10.09
CA THR A 39 -18.79 -23.86 -10.99
C THR A 39 -17.84 -23.66 -12.18
N SER A 40 -17.72 -22.44 -12.72
CA SER A 40 -16.75 -22.09 -13.76
C SER A 40 -15.34 -21.86 -13.23
N GLY A 41 -15.19 -21.73 -11.91
CA GLY A 41 -14.00 -21.26 -11.24
C GLY A 41 -14.05 -19.75 -10.99
N ILE A 42 -13.98 -19.34 -9.72
CA ILE A 42 -13.82 -17.95 -9.30
C ILE A 42 -12.39 -17.72 -8.78
N SER A 43 -11.67 -16.74 -9.30
CA SER A 43 -10.29 -16.44 -8.86
C SER A 43 -10.26 -15.85 -7.44
N VAL A 44 -9.10 -15.87 -6.77
CA VAL A 44 -8.97 -15.26 -5.42
C VAL A 44 -9.27 -13.76 -5.45
N SER A 45 -8.87 -13.05 -6.50
CA SER A 45 -9.15 -11.62 -6.66
C SER A 45 -10.65 -11.35 -6.82
N GLU A 46 -11.36 -12.14 -7.64
CA GLU A 46 -12.82 -12.06 -7.78
C GLU A 46 -13.53 -12.51 -6.50
N LEU A 47 -13.02 -13.50 -5.79
CA LEU A 47 -13.60 -13.96 -4.53
C LEU A 47 -13.47 -12.89 -3.44
N SER A 48 -12.34 -12.18 -3.40
CA SER A 48 -12.05 -11.11 -2.43
C SER A 48 -12.97 -9.89 -2.51
N GLN A 49 -13.87 -9.84 -3.50
CA GLN A 49 -14.91 -8.81 -3.57
C GLN A 49 -16.08 -9.08 -2.62
N TYR A 50 -16.18 -10.29 -2.07
CA TYR A 50 -17.24 -10.67 -1.12
C TYR A 50 -16.67 -10.70 0.31
N THR A 51 -17.47 -10.31 1.30
CA THR A 51 -17.12 -10.43 2.73
C THR A 51 -17.45 -11.83 3.26
N SER A 52 -18.60 -12.36 2.87
CA SER A 52 -19.07 -13.68 3.28
C SER A 52 -19.69 -14.45 2.13
N LEU A 53 -19.60 -15.78 2.20
CA LEU A 53 -20.35 -16.70 1.36
C LEU A 53 -21.44 -17.38 2.18
N LYS A 54 -22.69 -17.33 1.68
CA LYS A 54 -23.80 -18.12 2.21
C LYS A 54 -24.04 -19.34 1.33
N VAL A 55 -23.83 -20.51 1.92
CA VAL A 55 -24.06 -21.81 1.28
C VAL A 55 -25.41 -22.34 1.71
N THR A 56 -26.33 -22.47 0.77
CA THR A 56 -27.65 -23.07 1.00
C THR A 56 -27.60 -24.55 0.61
N TYR A 57 -27.98 -25.43 1.54
CA TYR A 57 -27.99 -26.88 1.33
C TYR A 57 -29.23 -27.52 1.94
N LYS A 58 -29.56 -28.73 1.44
CA LYS A 58 -30.67 -29.53 1.95
C LYS A 58 -30.13 -30.87 2.48
N PRO A 59 -30.12 -31.12 3.81
CA PRO A 59 -29.65 -32.39 4.32
C PRO A 59 -30.67 -33.52 4.02
N THR A 60 -30.19 -34.73 3.71
CA THR A 60 -31.03 -35.94 3.62
C THR A 60 -30.66 -36.90 4.76
N PRO A 61 -31.62 -37.28 5.63
CA PRO A 61 -31.38 -38.31 6.65
C PRO A 61 -31.01 -39.66 6.01
N THR A 62 -30.20 -40.48 6.69
CA THR A 62 -29.95 -41.87 6.29
C THR A 62 -31.23 -42.71 6.39
N ALA A 63 -31.26 -43.84 5.66
CA ALA A 63 -32.39 -44.78 5.64
C ALA A 63 -32.82 -45.30 7.03
N ASP A 64 -31.92 -45.25 8.02
CA ASP A 64 -32.17 -45.72 9.38
C ASP A 64 -32.61 -44.61 10.35
N GLY A 65 -32.72 -43.35 9.89
CA GLY A 65 -33.12 -42.20 10.72
C GLY A 65 -32.16 -41.87 11.87
N LYS A 66 -30.95 -42.45 11.87
CA LYS A 66 -29.95 -42.26 12.92
C LYS A 66 -28.84 -41.34 12.43
N CYS A 67 -28.82 -40.13 12.96
CA CYS A 67 -27.61 -39.33 13.03
C CYS A 67 -26.81 -39.83 14.24
N GLY A 68 -25.50 -40.09 14.07
CA GLY A 68 -24.69 -40.97 14.92
C GLY A 68 -24.33 -40.48 16.33
N HIS A 69 -25.04 -39.51 16.93
CA HIS A 69 -24.73 -38.99 18.27
C HIS A 69 -25.99 -38.93 19.14
N THR A 70 -25.92 -39.46 20.37
CA THR A 70 -27.03 -39.45 21.33
C THR A 70 -26.68 -38.46 22.44
N HIS A 71 -27.44 -37.38 22.57
CA HIS A 71 -27.34 -36.48 23.72
C HIS A 71 -28.18 -37.00 24.90
N ALA A 72 -27.80 -36.58 26.11
CA ALA A 72 -28.61 -36.79 27.31
C ALA A 72 -30.02 -36.20 27.07
N ALA A 73 -31.05 -37.00 27.36
CA ALA A 73 -32.48 -36.79 27.09
C ALA A 73 -33.10 -37.46 25.84
N GLY A 74 -32.37 -38.30 25.10
CA GLY A 74 -32.99 -39.29 24.21
C GLY A 74 -33.62 -38.72 22.93
N VAL A 75 -33.18 -37.55 22.48
CA VAL A 75 -33.58 -36.98 21.18
C VAL A 75 -32.44 -37.12 20.18
N SER A 76 -32.71 -37.75 19.04
CA SER A 76 -31.74 -37.91 17.94
C SER A 76 -31.83 -36.73 16.96
N TYR A 77 -30.74 -35.99 16.77
CA TYR A 77 -30.59 -34.91 15.80
C TYR A 77 -29.32 -35.11 14.96
N CYS A 78 -29.29 -34.58 13.74
CA CYS A 78 -28.06 -34.44 12.95
C CYS A 78 -27.28 -33.25 13.49
N GLU A 79 -26.34 -33.56 14.39
CA GLU A 79 -25.65 -32.56 15.21
C GLU A 79 -24.43 -31.92 14.53
N TYR A 80 -23.93 -32.52 13.44
CA TYR A 80 -22.73 -32.01 12.74
C TYR A 80 -22.92 -32.02 11.22
N ALA A 81 -23.42 -30.91 10.68
CA ALA A 81 -23.22 -30.58 9.27
C ALA A 81 -22.00 -29.66 9.17
N GLN A 82 -20.89 -30.16 8.62
CA GLN A 82 -19.72 -29.35 8.31
C GLN A 82 -19.83 -28.86 6.86
N VAL A 83 -19.45 -27.63 6.57
CA VAL A 83 -19.37 -27.12 5.19
C VAL A 83 -17.89 -26.99 4.81
N PRO A 84 -17.20 -28.07 4.40
CA PRO A 84 -15.82 -27.98 3.98
C PRO A 84 -15.71 -27.34 2.59
N PHE A 85 -15.14 -26.15 2.53
CA PHE A 85 -14.74 -25.54 1.27
C PHE A 85 -13.61 -26.37 0.66
N ILE A 86 -13.81 -26.89 -0.56
CA ILE A 86 -12.78 -27.60 -1.30
C ILE A 86 -12.40 -26.72 -2.48
N ALA A 87 -11.34 -25.91 -2.35
CA ALA A 87 -10.75 -25.29 -3.53
C ALA A 87 -9.92 -26.33 -4.28
N ASN A 88 -10.23 -26.50 -5.55
CA ASN A 88 -9.38 -27.26 -6.48
C ASN A 88 -8.43 -26.26 -7.13
N SER A 89 -7.12 -26.54 -7.14
CA SER A 89 -6.15 -25.72 -7.87
C SER A 89 -6.48 -25.61 -9.36
N VAL A 90 -6.01 -24.52 -9.99
CA VAL A 90 -6.16 -24.27 -11.43
C VAL A 90 -5.51 -25.39 -12.24
N GLU A 91 -6.12 -25.72 -13.38
CA GLU A 91 -5.60 -26.67 -14.36
C GLU A 91 -4.30 -26.11 -14.95
N GLY A 92 -3.17 -26.81 -14.76
CA GLY A 92 -1.85 -26.40 -15.28
C GLY A 92 -0.70 -26.25 -14.27
N ILE A 93 -0.97 -26.30 -12.95
CA ILE A 93 0.08 -26.32 -11.89
C ILE A 93 0.28 -27.75 -11.31
N ASP A 94 -0.22 -28.75 -12.02
CA ASP A 94 -0.51 -30.09 -11.48
C ASP A 94 0.73 -30.97 -11.23
N ALA A 95 1.91 -30.56 -11.72
CA ALA A 95 3.14 -31.34 -11.68
C ALA A 95 4.00 -31.14 -10.41
N ASP A 96 3.91 -29.98 -9.74
CA ASP A 96 4.78 -29.63 -8.60
C ASP A 96 4.03 -29.47 -7.26
N ILE A 97 2.71 -29.59 -7.23
CA ILE A 97 1.91 -29.48 -6.00
C ILE A 97 1.69 -30.88 -5.40
N SER A 98 2.14 -31.09 -4.16
CA SER A 98 1.87 -32.33 -3.43
C SER A 98 0.36 -32.54 -3.27
N ASN A 99 -0.13 -33.79 -3.37
CA ASN A 99 -1.56 -34.09 -3.23
C ASN A 99 -2.19 -33.57 -1.91
N SER A 100 -1.39 -33.41 -0.86
CA SER A 100 -1.80 -32.79 0.42
C SER A 100 -2.07 -31.29 0.36
N LYS A 101 -1.59 -30.60 -0.69
CA LYS A 101 -1.77 -29.16 -0.95
C LYS A 101 -2.79 -28.87 -2.06
N LYS A 102 -3.33 -29.91 -2.74
CA LYS A 102 -4.39 -29.79 -3.77
C LYS A 102 -5.80 -29.61 -3.20
N SER A 103 -5.96 -29.85 -1.89
CA SER A 103 -7.19 -29.64 -1.13
C SER A 103 -6.82 -29.27 0.31
N THR A 104 -6.94 -28.01 0.69
CA THR A 104 -6.90 -27.63 2.12
C THR A 104 -8.29 -27.73 2.71
N TRP A 105 -8.36 -28.25 3.93
CA TRP A 105 -9.58 -28.42 4.70
C TRP A 105 -9.69 -27.25 5.65
N TYR A 106 -10.71 -26.39 5.47
CA TYR A 106 -11.06 -25.42 6.49
C TYR A 106 -12.12 -26.03 7.42
N GLN A 107 -11.75 -26.23 8.68
CA GLN A 107 -12.68 -26.47 9.80
C GLN A 107 -12.65 -25.20 10.65
N PRO A 108 -13.69 -24.36 10.67
CA PRO A 108 -13.73 -23.26 11.62
C PRO A 108 -13.77 -23.81 13.05
N ASP A 109 -13.06 -23.12 13.95
CA ASP A 109 -12.89 -23.51 15.36
C ASP A 109 -14.21 -23.56 16.14
N SER A 110 -15.25 -22.93 15.62
CA SER A 110 -16.63 -23.13 16.06
C SER A 110 -17.34 -24.09 15.12
N ALA A 111 -17.57 -25.31 15.61
CA ALA A 111 -18.41 -26.28 14.92
C ALA A 111 -19.71 -25.60 14.45
N PHE A 112 -19.93 -25.56 13.13
CA PHE A 112 -21.20 -25.14 12.54
C PHE A 112 -22.34 -25.91 13.18
N THR A 113 -23.05 -25.29 14.12
CA THR A 113 -24.23 -25.88 14.74
C THR A 113 -25.42 -25.54 13.86
N ALA A 114 -25.56 -26.29 12.77
CA ALA A 114 -26.80 -26.31 12.03
C ALA A 114 -27.89 -26.93 12.93
N LYS A 115 -28.81 -26.10 13.45
CA LYS A 115 -30.01 -26.60 14.11
C LYS A 115 -30.94 -27.20 13.06
N SER A 116 -30.73 -28.47 12.71
CA SER A 116 -31.67 -29.21 11.88
C SER A 116 -32.93 -29.52 12.69
N GLY A 117 -34.03 -28.84 12.36
CA GLY A 117 -35.37 -29.32 12.70
C GLY A 117 -35.69 -30.56 11.85
N LYS A 118 -36.61 -31.41 12.32
CA LYS A 118 -37.05 -32.67 11.68
C LYS A 118 -37.62 -32.55 10.25
N ASP A 119 -37.61 -31.37 9.66
CA ASP A 119 -38.23 -31.11 8.36
C ASP A 119 -37.15 -30.94 7.30
N GLU A 120 -37.45 -31.35 6.07
CA GLU A 120 -36.68 -31.19 4.84
C GLU A 120 -36.40 -29.71 4.42
N LYS A 121 -36.28 -28.79 5.37
CA LYS A 121 -36.12 -27.36 5.16
C LYS A 121 -34.68 -27.04 4.74
N GLU A 122 -34.56 -26.17 3.75
CA GLU A 122 -33.29 -25.59 3.31
C GLU A 122 -32.58 -24.94 4.51
N THR A 123 -31.29 -25.20 4.63
CA THR A 123 -30.42 -24.66 5.69
C THR A 123 -29.31 -23.84 5.05
N THR A 124 -28.97 -22.70 5.66
CA THR A 124 -27.90 -21.81 5.20
C THR A 124 -26.74 -21.80 6.19
N ALA A 125 -25.51 -21.84 5.69
CA ALA A 125 -24.29 -21.59 6.46
C ALA A 125 -23.56 -20.38 5.87
N GLU A 126 -23.05 -19.49 6.71
CA GLU A 126 -22.33 -18.28 6.30
C GLU A 126 -20.86 -18.37 6.73
N VAL A 127 -19.94 -17.98 5.84
CA VAL A 127 -18.49 -18.12 6.04
C VAL A 127 -17.77 -16.87 5.57
N ASP A 128 -16.81 -16.38 6.35
CA ASP A 128 -15.96 -15.24 5.98
C ASP A 128 -15.02 -15.62 4.83
N VAL A 129 -15.00 -14.79 3.79
CA VAL A 129 -14.14 -14.98 2.63
C VAL A 129 -12.66 -14.85 2.99
N ALA A 130 -12.30 -14.01 3.97
CA ALA A 130 -10.93 -13.89 4.44
C ALA A 130 -10.44 -15.21 5.06
N ASP A 131 -11.29 -15.91 5.81
CA ASP A 131 -10.97 -17.22 6.38
C ASP A 131 -10.80 -18.28 5.29
N ILE A 132 -11.67 -18.25 4.26
CA ILE A 132 -11.55 -19.11 3.08
C ILE A 132 -10.18 -18.87 2.43
N ILE A 133 -9.84 -17.62 2.07
CA ILE A 133 -8.57 -17.28 1.40
C ILE A 133 -7.37 -17.67 2.27
N ASN A 134 -7.37 -17.31 3.55
CA ASN A 134 -6.28 -17.58 4.48
C ASN A 134 -6.03 -19.10 4.67
N SER A 135 -7.07 -19.92 4.57
CA SER A 135 -6.94 -21.39 4.62
C SER A 135 -6.16 -22.00 3.44
N PHE A 136 -6.02 -21.26 2.32
CA PHE A 136 -5.24 -21.68 1.14
C PHE A 136 -3.82 -21.11 1.11
N THR A 137 -3.51 -20.09 1.93
CA THR A 137 -2.37 -19.19 1.70
C THR A 137 -1.34 -19.18 2.82
N SER A 138 -1.14 -20.29 3.54
CA SER A 138 -0.06 -20.39 4.55
C SER A 138 1.35 -20.21 3.95
N ASP A 139 1.49 -20.33 2.63
CA ASP A 139 2.66 -19.90 1.83
C ASP A 139 2.36 -18.56 1.14
N LYS A 140 3.17 -17.52 1.40
CA LYS A 140 3.00 -16.14 0.89
C LYS A 140 2.97 -16.04 -0.65
N ASP A 141 3.54 -17.02 -1.34
CA ASP A 141 3.78 -16.96 -2.79
C ASP A 141 2.57 -17.36 -3.65
N TRP A 142 1.48 -17.85 -3.05
CA TRP A 142 0.38 -18.46 -3.81
C TRP A 142 -0.97 -17.75 -3.72
N LYS A 143 -1.02 -16.54 -3.15
CA LYS A 143 -2.28 -15.80 -2.97
C LYS A 143 -3.05 -15.55 -4.27
N ASP A 144 -2.36 -15.47 -5.41
CA ASP A 144 -2.95 -15.10 -6.70
C ASP A 144 -3.00 -16.25 -7.73
N THR A 145 -2.64 -17.49 -7.36
CA THR A 145 -2.52 -18.63 -8.31
C THR A 145 -3.66 -19.64 -8.21
N PHE A 146 -4.66 -19.41 -7.35
CA PHE A 146 -5.77 -20.34 -7.13
C PHE A 146 -7.11 -19.84 -7.68
N THR A 147 -7.99 -20.79 -7.97
CA THR A 147 -9.37 -20.54 -8.40
C THR A 147 -10.28 -21.49 -7.64
N LEU A 148 -11.28 -20.98 -6.93
CA LEU A 148 -12.28 -21.79 -6.24
C LEU A 148 -13.26 -22.36 -7.28
N LYS A 149 -13.16 -23.66 -7.58
CA LYS A 149 -14.00 -24.36 -8.56
C LYS A 149 -15.20 -25.13 -7.97
N SER A 150 -15.24 -25.29 -6.64
CA SER A 150 -16.32 -26.02 -5.97
C SER A 150 -16.45 -25.63 -4.51
N VAL A 151 -17.67 -25.70 -3.98
CA VAL A 151 -17.94 -25.70 -2.54
C VAL A 151 -18.64 -27.02 -2.24
N THR A 152 -18.15 -27.75 -1.25
CA THR A 152 -18.76 -29.03 -0.84
C THR A 152 -19.31 -28.87 0.57
N VAL A 153 -20.45 -29.47 0.86
CA VAL A 153 -20.92 -29.62 2.24
C VAL A 153 -20.66 -31.09 2.62
N GLN A 154 -20.18 -31.39 3.84
CA GLN A 154 -19.98 -32.75 4.36
C GLN A 154 -20.75 -32.94 5.67
N CYS A 155 -21.70 -33.87 5.66
CA CYS A 155 -22.50 -34.23 6.82
C CYS A 155 -21.95 -35.55 7.37
N TRP A 156 -21.57 -35.55 8.65
CA TRP A 156 -21.16 -36.79 9.31
C TRP A 156 -22.41 -37.58 9.73
N GLY A 157 -22.55 -38.82 9.21
CA GLY A 157 -23.72 -39.68 9.48
C GLY A 157 -24.93 -39.48 8.56
N GLY A 158 -24.74 -38.88 7.38
CA GLY A 158 -25.78 -38.59 6.36
C GLY A 158 -25.31 -38.82 4.93
N THR A 159 -26.24 -38.83 3.97
CA THR A 159 -25.92 -38.64 2.54
C THR A 159 -26.31 -37.23 2.15
N LEU A 160 -25.40 -36.49 1.51
CA LEU A 160 -25.67 -35.13 1.08
C LEU A 160 -26.45 -35.08 -0.22
N SER A 161 -27.54 -34.33 -0.21
CA SER A 161 -28.12 -33.81 -1.43
C SER A 161 -27.64 -32.38 -1.65
N LYS A 162 -26.92 -32.21 -2.77
CA LYS A 162 -26.78 -31.03 -3.63
C LYS A 162 -26.69 -29.66 -2.92
N VAL A 163 -25.55 -28.97 -3.07
CA VAL A 163 -25.47 -27.51 -2.83
C VAL A 163 -26.51 -26.83 -3.74
N VAL A 164 -27.44 -26.10 -3.13
CA VAL A 164 -28.60 -25.52 -3.82
C VAL A 164 -28.29 -24.13 -4.36
N GLY A 165 -27.38 -23.42 -3.70
CA GLY A 165 -26.82 -22.15 -4.20
C GLY A 165 -25.76 -21.60 -3.25
N VAL A 166 -24.89 -20.75 -3.80
CA VAL A 166 -23.94 -19.93 -3.03
C VAL A 166 -24.22 -18.48 -3.35
N THR A 167 -24.56 -17.68 -2.34
CA THR A 167 -24.63 -16.23 -2.47
C THR A 167 -23.39 -15.58 -1.84
N GLY A 168 -22.82 -14.58 -2.49
CA GLY A 168 -21.77 -13.73 -1.94
C GLY A 168 -22.37 -12.43 -1.43
N SER A 169 -22.05 -12.04 -0.20
CA SER A 169 -22.33 -10.69 0.29
C SER A 169 -21.25 -9.77 -0.26
N GLU A 170 -21.61 -8.80 -1.11
CA GLU A 170 -20.62 -7.87 -1.66
C GLU A 170 -19.97 -7.03 -0.56
N ASP A 171 -18.65 -6.87 -0.66
CA ASP A 171 -17.91 -5.98 0.22
C ASP A 171 -18.16 -4.53 -0.19
N THR A 172 -19.13 -3.89 0.47
CA THR A 172 -19.47 -2.48 0.22
C THR A 172 -18.50 -1.49 0.87
N ARG A 173 -17.47 -1.97 1.58
CA ARG A 173 -16.50 -1.11 2.26
C ARG A 173 -15.60 -0.41 1.26
N THR A 174 -15.22 0.82 1.58
CA THR A 174 -14.38 1.65 0.71
C THR A 174 -12.91 1.57 1.07
N ASP A 175 -12.03 2.03 0.18
CA ASP A 175 -10.63 2.30 0.54
C ASP A 175 -10.54 3.66 1.26
N ALA A 176 -9.92 3.69 2.43
CA ALA A 176 -9.57 4.91 3.14
C ALA A 176 -8.31 5.52 2.50
N LYS A 177 -8.44 6.71 1.91
CA LYS A 177 -7.32 7.40 1.28
C LYS A 177 -6.59 8.27 2.30
N ILE A 178 -5.28 8.05 2.46
CA ILE A 178 -4.39 9.04 3.05
C ILE A 178 -4.22 10.17 2.03
N PRO A 179 -4.47 11.45 2.40
CA PRO A 179 -4.29 12.59 1.52
C PRO A 179 -2.92 12.59 0.83
N ASP A 180 -2.88 13.12 -0.38
CA ASP A 180 -1.62 13.29 -1.10
C ASP A 180 -0.72 14.24 -0.31
N TYR A 181 0.58 13.94 -0.28
CA TYR A 181 1.52 14.70 0.51
C TYR A 181 1.59 16.16 0.04
N ASP A 182 1.59 17.11 0.99
CA ASP A 182 1.46 18.55 0.72
C ASP A 182 2.77 19.23 0.27
N ALA A 183 3.80 18.43 0.01
CA ALA A 183 5.16 18.85 -0.31
C ALA A 183 5.91 19.62 0.79
N SER A 184 5.43 19.55 2.03
CA SER A 184 6.19 20.06 3.17
C SER A 184 7.56 19.35 3.29
N PRO A 185 8.58 19.99 3.88
CA PRO A 185 9.83 19.29 4.18
C PRO A 185 9.63 18.25 5.28
N ILE A 186 10.09 17.02 5.05
CA ILE A 186 10.04 15.95 6.05
C ILE A 186 11.37 15.94 6.79
N THR A 187 11.35 16.15 8.10
CA THR A 187 12.57 16.05 8.90
C THR A 187 12.89 14.59 9.22
N MET A 188 14.08 14.17 8.80
CA MET A 188 14.69 12.89 9.12
C MET A 188 15.77 13.10 10.18
N THR A 189 15.86 12.21 11.16
CA THR A 189 16.85 12.29 12.24
C THR A 189 17.80 11.10 12.19
N LYS A 190 19.11 11.36 12.17
CA LYS A 190 20.15 10.33 12.28
C LYS A 190 20.09 9.69 13.67
N GLN A 191 19.89 8.39 13.70
CA GLN A 191 19.92 7.61 14.93
C GLN A 191 21.35 7.14 15.24
N ALA A 192 21.62 6.95 16.53
CA ALA A 192 22.86 6.37 17.01
C ALA A 192 23.06 4.96 16.44
N ALA A 193 24.33 4.58 16.22
CA ALA A 193 24.68 3.22 15.87
C ALA A 193 24.23 2.24 16.98
N GLN A 194 23.75 1.07 16.57
CA GLN A 194 23.39 -0.02 17.47
C GLN A 194 24.22 -1.26 17.14
N SER A 195 24.28 -2.22 18.06
CA SER A 195 25.06 -3.45 17.88
C SER A 195 24.65 -4.24 16.63
N TRP A 196 23.37 -4.20 16.27
CA TRP A 196 22.79 -4.84 15.09
C TRP A 196 22.80 -3.94 13.84
N CYS A 197 23.21 -2.67 13.98
CA CYS A 197 23.29 -1.68 12.91
C CYS A 197 24.46 -0.73 13.18
N PRO A 198 25.70 -1.15 12.87
CA PRO A 198 26.91 -0.43 13.27
C PRO A 198 27.06 0.95 12.60
N ASN A 199 26.38 1.16 11.47
CA ASN A 199 26.35 2.45 10.76
C ASN A 199 25.20 3.35 11.23
N GLY A 200 24.30 2.84 12.09
CA GLY A 200 23.09 3.48 12.58
C GLY A 200 22.02 3.68 11.51
N THR A 201 20.86 4.20 11.89
CA THR A 201 19.71 4.39 10.99
C THR A 201 19.37 5.87 10.81
N ALA A 202 18.39 6.16 9.95
CA ALA A 202 17.68 7.43 9.96
C ALA A 202 16.18 7.16 9.80
N GLN A 203 15.37 7.96 10.50
CA GLN A 203 13.91 7.80 10.51
C GLN A 203 13.21 9.15 10.59
N GLY A 204 12.00 9.18 10.05
CA GLY A 204 11.07 10.31 10.12
C GLY A 204 9.64 9.79 10.25
N MET A 205 8.73 10.65 10.69
CA MET A 205 7.33 10.31 10.85
C MET A 205 6.45 11.46 10.36
N ILE A 206 5.50 11.13 9.50
CA ILE A 206 4.51 12.06 8.98
C ILE A 206 3.17 11.67 9.63
N PRO A 207 2.61 12.46 10.55
CA PRO A 207 1.27 12.22 11.03
C PRO A 207 0.29 12.38 9.87
N VAL A 208 -0.71 11.51 9.79
CA VAL A 208 -1.73 11.58 8.73
C VAL A 208 -3.12 11.65 9.30
N THR A 209 -4.02 12.28 8.56
CA THR A 209 -5.45 12.26 8.81
C THR A 209 -6.14 11.46 7.72
N ILE A 210 -7.15 10.68 8.08
CA ILE A 210 -7.94 9.90 7.13
C ILE A 210 -9.40 10.26 7.35
N ASP A 211 -10.11 10.61 6.27
CA ASP A 211 -11.50 11.01 6.36
C ASP A 211 -12.36 9.90 7.00
N GLY A 212 -13.07 10.27 8.06
CA GLY A 212 -13.91 9.34 8.80
C GLY A 212 -13.17 8.46 9.81
N ILE A 213 -11.88 8.73 10.08
CA ILE A 213 -11.13 8.16 11.20
C ILE A 213 -10.64 9.33 12.06
N THR A 214 -11.01 9.34 13.34
CA THR A 214 -10.56 10.35 14.31
C THR A 214 -9.76 9.67 15.41
N THR A 215 -8.48 10.04 15.54
CA THR A 215 -7.61 9.49 16.58
C THR A 215 -8.11 9.86 17.97
N GLY A 216 -7.92 8.96 18.93
CA GLY A 216 -8.43 9.08 20.29
C GLY A 216 -9.93 8.75 20.44
N THR A 217 -10.66 8.52 19.35
CA THR A 217 -12.10 8.20 19.41
C THR A 217 -12.52 7.00 18.59
N THR A 218 -12.06 6.88 17.34
CA THR A 218 -12.52 5.81 16.43
C THR A 218 -11.91 4.47 16.81
N THR A 219 -12.73 3.43 16.91
CA THR A 219 -12.27 2.08 17.26
C THR A 219 -11.83 1.28 16.04
N TYR A 220 -11.06 0.22 16.26
CA TYR A 220 -10.68 -0.73 15.21
C TYR A 220 -11.91 -1.35 14.53
N GLY A 221 -12.95 -1.71 15.30
CA GLY A 221 -14.19 -2.26 14.77
C GLY A 221 -14.88 -1.30 13.79
N GLU A 222 -15.00 -0.03 14.16
CA GLU A 222 -15.57 1.00 13.28
C GLU A 222 -14.75 1.18 11.98
N ILE A 223 -13.42 1.13 12.07
CA ILE A 223 -12.54 1.20 10.90
C ILE A 223 -12.72 -0.04 10.01
N LYS A 224 -12.74 -1.23 10.60
CA LYS A 224 -12.91 -2.52 9.92
C LYS A 224 -14.26 -2.64 9.23
N ASP A 225 -15.32 -2.09 9.82
CA ASP A 225 -16.68 -2.11 9.26
C ASP A 225 -16.86 -1.14 8.11
N LYS A 226 -16.08 -0.05 8.08
CA LYS A 226 -16.20 1.01 7.07
C LYS A 226 -15.20 0.87 5.92
N PHE A 227 -14.00 0.41 6.22
CA PHE A 227 -12.88 0.43 5.27
C PHE A 227 -12.31 -0.96 5.03
N LYS A 228 -12.08 -1.27 3.75
CA LYS A 228 -11.39 -2.49 3.34
C LYS A 228 -9.88 -2.31 3.46
N ASN A 229 -9.38 -1.18 2.98
CA ASN A 229 -7.96 -0.88 2.93
C ASN A 229 -7.67 0.57 3.30
N ILE A 230 -6.42 0.84 3.65
CA ILE A 230 -5.85 2.17 3.73
C ILE A 230 -4.84 2.30 2.57
N THR A 231 -4.92 3.38 1.80
CA THR A 231 -4.06 3.60 0.63
C THR A 231 -3.24 4.87 0.76
N PHE A 232 -1.99 4.81 0.33
CA PHE A 232 -1.10 5.96 0.21
C PHE A 232 -0.39 5.94 -1.15
N ASN A 233 -0.30 7.10 -1.80
CA ASN A 233 0.27 7.20 -3.14
C ASN A 233 1.80 7.27 -3.15
N GLY A 234 2.45 7.21 -1.98
CA GLY A 234 3.86 7.53 -1.85
C GLY A 234 4.09 9.03 -1.81
N ILE A 235 5.35 9.41 -1.86
CA ILE A 235 5.79 10.80 -1.96
C ILE A 235 6.55 10.93 -3.26
N ASP A 236 6.17 11.92 -4.08
CA ASP A 236 6.88 12.21 -5.32
C ASP A 236 8.26 12.77 -4.96
N PHE A 237 9.24 11.89 -4.78
CA PHE A 237 10.53 12.22 -4.20
C PHE A 237 11.47 12.78 -5.26
N VAL A 238 12.19 13.87 -4.94
CA VAL A 238 13.26 14.38 -5.81
C VAL A 238 14.63 14.09 -5.22
N LYS A 239 14.91 14.67 -4.04
CA LYS A 239 16.17 14.49 -3.33
C LYS A 239 16.03 14.89 -1.87
N ASP A 240 16.84 14.27 -1.03
CA ASP A 240 17.06 14.81 0.32
C ASP A 240 18.16 15.89 0.33
N SER A 241 18.27 16.60 1.46
CA SER A 241 19.24 17.70 1.64
C SER A 241 20.70 17.25 1.75
N VAL A 242 20.97 15.95 1.80
CA VAL A 242 22.33 15.37 1.92
C VAL A 242 22.71 14.48 0.73
N GLY A 243 21.85 14.43 -0.29
CA GLY A 243 22.13 13.82 -1.58
C GLY A 243 21.58 12.41 -1.81
N GLY A 244 20.75 11.85 -0.93
CA GLY A 244 20.08 10.57 -1.14
C GLY A 244 18.88 10.64 -2.10
N SER A 245 18.43 9.47 -2.50
CA SER A 245 17.46 9.18 -3.56
C SER A 245 16.25 8.39 -3.02
N ALA A 246 15.15 8.31 -3.77
CA ALA A 246 13.93 7.63 -3.31
C ALA A 246 14.17 6.17 -2.90
N GLY A 247 15.01 5.46 -3.66
CA GLY A 247 15.37 4.06 -3.39
C GLY A 247 16.21 3.84 -2.14
N ASP A 248 16.77 4.91 -1.55
CA ASP A 248 17.44 4.84 -0.26
C ASP A 248 16.44 4.79 0.91
N TYR A 249 15.15 4.99 0.64
CA TYR A 249 14.11 5.10 1.65
C TYR A 249 13.01 4.07 1.46
N THR A 250 12.54 3.55 2.60
CA THR A 250 11.29 2.81 2.67
C THR A 250 10.31 3.53 3.58
N TYR A 251 9.02 3.25 3.41
CA TYR A 251 8.00 3.70 4.34
C TYR A 251 7.00 2.60 4.66
N CYS A 252 6.36 2.74 5.81
CA CYS A 252 5.25 1.91 6.23
C CYS A 252 4.19 2.75 6.92
N LEU A 253 2.97 2.21 7.00
CA LEU A 253 1.94 2.78 7.84
C LEU A 253 2.26 2.42 9.30
N TYR A 254 2.20 3.41 10.17
CA TYR A 254 2.43 3.29 11.60
C TYR A 254 1.12 3.60 12.33
N ALA A 255 0.75 2.74 13.28
CA ALA A 255 -0.45 2.90 14.07
C ALA A 255 -0.19 2.56 15.54
N GLN A 256 -0.82 3.34 16.43
CA GLN A 256 -0.81 3.11 17.87
C GLN A 256 -2.24 2.90 18.36
N TRP A 257 -2.46 1.85 19.14
CA TRP A 257 -3.79 1.47 19.67
C TRP A 257 -3.77 1.50 21.20
N GLY A 258 -4.82 2.04 21.83
CA GLY A 258 -4.95 2.08 23.29
C GLY A 258 -3.86 2.90 24.02
N SER A 259 -3.74 2.71 25.34
CA SER A 259 -2.88 3.54 26.21
C SER A 259 -1.38 3.21 26.18
N GLY A 260 -0.95 2.28 25.33
CA GLY A 260 0.43 1.86 25.24
C GLY A 260 0.68 1.01 24.01
N TRP A 261 1.87 1.21 23.43
CA TRP A 261 2.49 0.50 22.30
C TRP A 261 2.15 0.97 20.89
N SER A 262 3.22 1.07 20.10
CA SER A 262 3.28 1.55 18.73
C SER A 262 3.76 0.48 17.75
N TRP A 263 3.21 0.43 16.54
CA TRP A 263 3.42 -0.68 15.61
C TRP A 263 3.48 -0.24 14.16
N THR A 264 4.34 -0.91 13.38
CA THR A 264 4.36 -0.80 11.93
C THR A 264 3.36 -1.78 11.33
N ALA A 265 2.36 -1.26 10.64
CA ALA A 265 1.28 -2.01 10.01
C ALA A 265 1.74 -2.82 8.78
N SER A 266 2.96 -2.60 8.29
CA SER A 266 3.58 -3.41 7.24
C SER A 266 5.10 -3.35 7.30
N ASP A 267 5.73 -4.21 6.50
CA ASP A 267 7.12 -4.02 6.10
C ASP A 267 7.22 -2.77 5.19
N GLY A 268 8.41 -2.16 5.14
CA GLY A 268 8.64 -0.95 4.36
C GLY A 268 8.60 -1.19 2.85
N VAL A 269 8.07 -0.23 2.09
CA VAL A 269 8.09 -0.18 0.61
C VAL A 269 8.80 1.08 0.12
N SER A 270 9.27 1.12 -1.13
CA SER A 270 9.98 2.29 -1.69
C SER A 270 9.15 3.58 -1.58
N LEU A 271 9.78 4.70 -1.21
CA LEU A 271 9.12 5.98 -0.89
C LEU A 271 8.23 6.58 -1.99
N ASP A 272 8.61 6.34 -3.24
CA ASP A 272 7.93 6.80 -4.45
C ASP A 272 6.85 5.83 -4.97
N SER A 273 6.62 4.71 -4.28
CA SER A 273 5.66 3.70 -4.71
C SER A 273 4.28 3.94 -4.09
N LYS A 274 3.23 3.50 -4.79
CA LYS A 274 1.87 3.44 -4.23
C LYS A 274 1.71 2.18 -3.38
N THR A 275 1.08 2.33 -2.22
CA THR A 275 0.90 1.23 -1.28
C THR A 275 -0.53 1.15 -0.78
N LYS A 276 -0.97 -0.09 -0.55
CA LYS A 276 -2.31 -0.44 -0.08
C LYS A 276 -2.19 -1.45 1.05
N TRP A 277 -2.79 -1.15 2.20
CA TRP A 277 -2.80 -2.00 3.39
C TRP A 277 -4.22 -2.47 3.69
N SER A 278 -4.44 -3.78 3.76
CA SER A 278 -5.72 -4.32 4.25
C SER A 278 -5.89 -4.02 5.73
N VAL A 279 -7.06 -3.53 6.15
CA VAL A 279 -7.36 -3.23 7.58
C VAL A 279 -7.23 -4.47 8.47
N THR A 280 -7.59 -5.65 7.98
CA THR A 280 -7.39 -6.92 8.70
C THR A 280 -5.92 -7.33 8.76
N GLY A 281 -5.19 -7.10 7.66
CA GLY A 281 -3.75 -7.36 7.59
C GLY A 281 -2.93 -6.55 8.59
N ILE A 282 -3.39 -5.34 8.96
CA ILE A 282 -2.77 -4.53 10.01
C ILE A 282 -2.82 -5.25 11.36
N ALA A 283 -3.97 -5.83 11.71
CA ALA A 283 -4.15 -6.55 12.98
C ALA A 283 -3.36 -7.88 12.99
N GLU A 284 -3.33 -8.60 11.87
CA GLU A 284 -2.52 -9.81 11.72
C GLU A 284 -1.03 -9.51 11.90
N LYS A 285 -0.52 -8.45 11.26
CA LYS A 285 0.89 -8.01 11.39
C LYS A 285 1.23 -7.64 12.83
N PHE A 286 0.34 -6.89 13.51
CA PHE A 286 0.47 -6.57 14.93
C PHE A 286 0.63 -7.83 15.77
N HIS A 287 -0.26 -8.81 15.59
CA HIS A 287 -0.23 -10.04 16.37
C HIS A 287 1.05 -10.83 16.10
N ALA A 288 1.47 -10.94 14.84
CA ALA A 288 2.70 -11.62 14.47
C ALA A 288 3.95 -10.97 15.10
N ASP A 289 4.00 -9.65 15.20
CA ASP A 289 5.12 -8.94 15.85
C ASP A 289 5.08 -9.09 17.38
N GLN A 290 3.89 -9.15 17.97
CA GLN A 290 3.64 -9.49 19.39
C GLN A 290 4.23 -10.86 19.74
N VAL A 291 3.94 -11.86 18.90
CA VAL A 291 4.40 -13.24 19.10
C VAL A 291 5.93 -13.33 19.08
N LYS A 292 6.60 -12.56 18.22
CA LYS A 292 8.07 -12.45 18.21
C LYS A 292 8.63 -11.88 19.51
N GLN A 293 7.86 -11.05 20.21
CA GLN A 293 8.21 -10.46 21.50
C GLN A 293 7.75 -11.33 22.70
N GLY A 294 7.16 -12.49 22.44
CA GLY A 294 6.68 -13.41 23.48
C GLY A 294 5.31 -13.04 24.06
N SER A 295 4.53 -12.22 23.37
CA SER A 295 3.15 -11.86 23.73
C SER A 295 2.16 -12.41 22.72
N ASP A 296 0.96 -12.77 23.17
CA ASP A 296 -0.17 -13.20 22.34
C ASP A 296 -1.19 -12.08 22.07
N ALA A 297 -0.84 -10.82 22.41
CA ALA A 297 -1.79 -9.73 22.27
C ALA A 297 -2.27 -9.54 20.81
N THR A 298 -3.52 -9.13 20.67
CA THR A 298 -4.22 -8.85 19.41
C THR A 298 -4.89 -7.48 19.47
N ILE A 299 -5.28 -6.96 18.30
CA ILE A 299 -6.17 -5.79 18.21
C ILE A 299 -7.62 -6.27 18.29
N ASN A 300 -8.40 -5.68 19.18
CA ASN A 300 -9.81 -5.96 19.40
C ASN A 300 -10.67 -4.84 18.80
N ASP A 301 -11.93 -5.15 18.48
CA ASP A 301 -12.86 -4.18 17.86
C ASP A 301 -13.13 -2.92 18.71
N THR A 302 -12.92 -3.02 20.01
CA THR A 302 -13.06 -1.91 20.97
C THR A 302 -11.80 -1.07 21.14
N ASP A 303 -10.66 -1.48 20.58
CA ASP A 303 -9.40 -0.76 20.72
C ASP A 303 -9.44 0.55 19.92
N VAL A 304 -9.10 1.64 20.58
CA VAL A 304 -9.14 3.00 20.01
C VAL A 304 -7.81 3.31 19.33
N LEU A 305 -7.88 3.77 18.08
CA LEU A 305 -6.71 4.27 17.36
C LEU A 305 -6.24 5.58 17.99
N GLN A 306 -5.04 5.62 18.57
CA GLN A 306 -4.49 6.83 19.19
C GLN A 306 -3.63 7.65 18.24
N VAL A 307 -2.84 6.97 17.39
CA VAL A 307 -1.91 7.62 16.46
C VAL A 307 -1.94 6.88 15.14
N ILE A 308 -1.88 7.62 14.04
CA ILE A 308 -1.64 7.08 12.71
C ILE A 308 -0.70 8.00 11.94
N GLY A 309 0.26 7.41 11.24
CA GLY A 309 1.27 8.15 10.49
C GLY A 309 1.98 7.29 9.46
N ILE A 310 2.69 7.94 8.55
CA ILE A 310 3.65 7.29 7.66
C ILE A 310 5.02 7.38 8.31
N GLN A 311 5.59 6.24 8.68
CA GLN A 311 6.97 6.17 9.14
C GLN A 311 7.88 5.95 7.94
N ILE A 312 8.91 6.78 7.81
CA ILE A 312 9.93 6.69 6.77
C ILE A 312 11.24 6.25 7.41
N ASN A 313 11.88 5.25 6.83
CA ASN A 313 13.12 4.65 7.29
C ASN A 313 14.12 4.53 6.14
N MET A 314 15.40 4.44 6.46
CA MET A 314 16.42 4.01 5.49
C MET A 314 16.13 2.58 5.02
N ALA A 315 16.18 2.35 3.70
CA ALA A 315 15.95 1.05 3.08
C ALA A 315 17.04 0.02 3.46
N ASP A 316 18.30 0.46 3.41
CA ASP A 316 19.45 -0.31 3.89
C ASP A 316 20.10 0.38 5.07
N THR A 317 19.84 -0.12 6.27
CA THR A 317 20.40 0.41 7.51
C THR A 317 21.90 0.10 7.66
N ASN A 318 22.45 -0.81 6.86
CA ASN A 318 23.87 -1.14 6.87
C ASN A 318 24.66 -0.35 5.82
N ASN A 319 24.00 0.20 4.81
CA ASN A 319 24.64 0.98 3.75
C ASN A 319 23.99 2.36 3.61
N LEU A 320 24.34 3.27 4.52
CA LEU A 320 23.83 4.63 4.46
C LEU A 320 24.41 5.41 3.27
N PRO A 321 23.61 6.25 2.59
CA PRO A 321 24.10 7.23 1.65
C PRO A 321 25.19 8.09 2.29
N ALA A 322 26.22 8.43 1.51
CA ALA A 322 27.41 9.12 2.02
C ALA A 322 27.08 10.40 2.81
N GLY A 323 26.07 11.15 2.37
CA GLY A 323 25.61 12.35 3.08
C GLY A 323 25.01 12.07 4.45
N VAL A 324 24.20 11.01 4.57
CA VAL A 324 23.62 10.58 5.85
C VAL A 324 24.70 9.96 6.76
N ALA A 325 25.65 9.21 6.20
CA ALA A 325 26.77 8.63 6.93
C ALA A 325 27.71 9.68 7.54
N ALA A 326 27.79 10.87 6.93
CA ALA A 326 28.59 11.98 7.44
C ALA A 326 27.92 12.70 8.64
N LEU A 327 26.64 12.49 8.87
CA LEU A 327 25.90 13.08 9.99
C LEU A 327 26.23 12.38 11.32
N LYS A 328 26.29 13.17 12.38
CA LYS A 328 26.34 12.67 13.76
C LYS A 328 24.95 12.26 14.24
N ALA A 329 24.91 11.37 15.23
CA ALA A 329 23.65 11.00 15.86
C ALA A 329 22.94 12.23 16.45
N GLY A 330 21.64 12.35 16.16
CA GLY A 330 20.80 13.49 16.53
C GLY A 330 20.79 14.63 15.49
N GLU A 331 21.71 14.66 14.54
CA GLU A 331 21.63 15.62 13.42
C GLU A 331 20.48 15.27 12.49
N THR A 332 19.90 16.30 11.87
CA THR A 332 18.72 16.20 11.03
C THR A 332 19.03 16.56 9.60
N PHE A 333 18.28 15.98 8.68
CA PHE A 333 18.24 16.35 7.27
C PHE A 333 16.80 16.32 6.78
N THR A 334 16.53 16.86 5.61
CA THR A 334 15.16 16.95 5.08
C THR A 334 14.99 16.12 3.82
N ILE A 335 13.91 15.36 3.74
CA ILE A 335 13.39 14.84 2.48
C ILE A 335 12.43 15.87 1.90
N ASN A 336 12.58 16.15 0.60
CA ASN A 336 11.75 17.12 -0.11
C ASN A 336 11.10 16.43 -1.32
N SER A 337 9.81 16.71 -1.52
CA SER A 337 9.07 16.19 -2.67
C SER A 337 9.16 17.13 -3.87
N ALA A 338 8.76 16.63 -5.03
CA ALA A 338 8.54 17.42 -6.23
C ALA A 338 7.48 18.48 -5.92
N GLY A 339 7.81 19.74 -6.20
CA GLY A 339 6.94 20.89 -5.90
C GLY A 339 7.24 21.62 -4.59
N ALA A 340 8.28 21.23 -3.84
CA ALA A 340 8.77 22.05 -2.72
C ALA A 340 9.17 23.45 -3.22
N ALA A 341 8.72 24.49 -2.52
CA ALA A 341 9.07 25.86 -2.88
C ALA A 341 10.57 26.11 -2.70
N VAL A 342 11.22 26.77 -3.66
CA VAL A 342 12.62 27.16 -3.53
C VAL A 342 12.74 28.20 -2.41
N GLU A 343 13.56 27.91 -1.41
CA GLU A 343 13.83 28.79 -0.27
C GLU A 343 15.04 29.69 -0.53
N SER A 344 16.12 29.12 -1.09
CA SER A 344 17.33 29.86 -1.41
C SER A 344 18.11 29.27 -2.56
N VAL A 345 18.92 30.13 -3.19
CA VAL A 345 19.91 29.76 -4.19
C VAL A 345 21.26 30.31 -3.72
N LYS A 346 22.29 29.46 -3.65
CA LYS A 346 23.66 29.89 -3.33
C LYS A 346 24.59 29.56 -4.49
N ILE A 347 25.29 30.57 -5.00
CA ILE A 347 26.32 30.40 -6.02
C ILE A 347 27.68 30.19 -5.34
N THR A 348 28.39 29.14 -5.75
CA THR A 348 29.78 28.89 -5.40
C THR A 348 30.57 28.54 -6.65
N GLN A 349 31.88 28.42 -6.53
CA GLN A 349 32.68 27.73 -7.54
C GLN A 349 32.34 26.23 -7.54
N LYS A 350 32.66 25.53 -8.64
CA LYS A 350 32.37 24.08 -8.80
C LYS A 350 33.05 23.20 -7.73
N ASN A 351 34.18 23.65 -7.20
CA ASN A 351 34.90 23.00 -6.09
C ASN A 351 34.27 23.28 -4.70
N GLY A 352 33.25 24.13 -4.61
CA GLY A 352 32.54 24.49 -3.39
C GLY A 352 33.07 25.71 -2.64
N SER A 353 34.14 26.37 -3.11
CA SER A 353 34.62 27.62 -2.51
C SER A 353 33.76 28.83 -2.92
N ASP A 354 33.85 29.92 -2.17
CA ASP A 354 33.26 31.19 -2.57
C ASP A 354 33.86 31.66 -3.91
N VAL A 355 33.07 32.46 -4.66
CA VAL A 355 33.52 33.01 -5.94
C VAL A 355 34.63 34.02 -5.69
N ASP A 356 35.75 33.89 -6.41
CA ASP A 356 36.87 34.80 -6.24
C ASP A 356 36.49 36.20 -6.72
N PRO A 357 37.01 37.26 -6.08
CA PRO A 357 36.67 38.63 -6.44
C PRO A 357 37.24 39.04 -7.81
N GLU A 358 38.22 38.30 -8.34
CA GLU A 358 38.97 38.68 -9.53
C GLU A 358 39.37 37.48 -10.39
N TYR A 359 39.26 37.63 -11.71
CA TYR A 359 39.68 36.65 -12.71
C TYR A 359 40.38 37.32 -13.89
N THR A 360 41.02 36.55 -14.77
CA THR A 360 41.69 37.10 -15.97
C THR A 360 40.88 36.85 -17.24
N TYR A 361 40.77 37.84 -18.12
CA TYR A 361 40.06 37.65 -19.41
C TYR A 361 40.67 36.49 -20.21
N GLY A 362 39.82 35.77 -20.93
CA GLY A 362 40.20 34.58 -21.70
C GLY A 362 40.27 33.29 -20.88
N GLU A 363 40.01 33.35 -19.57
CA GLU A 363 39.76 32.16 -18.73
C GLU A 363 38.27 31.80 -18.75
N THR A 364 38.00 30.56 -18.36
CA THR A 364 36.65 30.06 -18.09
C THR A 364 36.55 29.71 -16.61
N ILE A 365 35.45 30.08 -15.96
CA ILE A 365 35.15 29.71 -14.58
C ILE A 365 33.93 28.81 -14.55
N ALA A 366 33.94 27.80 -13.69
CA ALA A 366 32.80 26.90 -13.51
C ALA A 366 32.10 27.23 -12.19
N LEU A 367 30.87 27.73 -12.28
CA LEU A 367 30.02 28.01 -11.14
C LEU A 367 29.07 26.85 -10.86
N LYS A 368 28.61 26.76 -9.62
CA LYS A 368 27.58 25.82 -9.17
C LYS A 368 26.56 26.60 -8.36
N ALA A 369 25.27 26.39 -8.66
CA ALA A 369 24.18 26.89 -7.85
C ALA A 369 23.64 25.73 -6.98
N ALA A 370 23.66 25.92 -5.66
CA ALA A 370 22.99 25.05 -4.72
C ALA A 370 21.59 25.62 -4.43
N VAL A 371 20.56 24.87 -4.80
CA VAL A 371 19.16 25.20 -4.52
C VAL A 371 18.77 24.52 -3.20
N THR A 372 18.09 25.25 -2.32
CA THR A 372 17.49 24.72 -1.10
C THR A 372 15.98 24.87 -1.19
N PRO A 373 15.20 23.79 -0.98
CA PRO A 373 15.66 22.41 -0.83
C PRO A 373 16.31 21.85 -2.09
N ALA A 374 17.16 20.83 -1.93
CA ALA A 374 17.87 20.22 -3.05
C ALA A 374 16.87 19.59 -4.04
N GLY A 375 16.98 19.94 -5.32
CA GLY A 375 16.09 19.43 -6.36
C GLY A 375 14.72 20.11 -6.44
N ALA A 376 14.48 21.18 -5.68
CA ALA A 376 13.21 21.91 -5.70
C ALA A 376 12.82 22.44 -7.11
N ASP A 377 13.80 22.90 -7.89
CA ASP A 377 13.58 23.35 -9.27
C ASP A 377 14.89 23.34 -10.08
N ASN A 378 14.78 23.50 -11.39
CA ASN A 378 15.89 23.70 -12.31
C ASN A 378 16.50 25.09 -12.15
N VAL A 379 17.82 25.18 -12.33
CA VAL A 379 18.56 26.44 -12.29
C VAL A 379 18.61 27.06 -13.68
N ILE A 380 18.22 28.33 -13.77
CA ILE A 380 18.39 29.18 -14.95
C ILE A 380 19.52 30.16 -14.67
N TRP A 381 20.56 30.13 -15.50
CA TRP A 381 21.69 31.05 -15.44
C TRP A 381 21.47 32.25 -16.35
N THR A 382 21.93 33.43 -15.92
CA THR A 382 21.88 34.65 -16.72
C THR A 382 23.10 35.52 -16.41
N SER A 383 23.69 36.11 -17.44
CA SER A 383 24.67 37.19 -17.27
C SER A 383 23.97 38.53 -17.41
N GLU A 384 24.11 39.37 -16.39
CA GLU A 384 23.62 40.76 -16.44
C GLU A 384 24.61 41.69 -17.17
N THR A 385 25.82 41.20 -17.44
CA THR A 385 26.90 41.91 -18.13
C THR A 385 27.47 41.03 -19.25
N PRO A 386 26.67 40.65 -20.27
CA PRO A 386 27.06 39.67 -21.28
C PRO A 386 28.27 40.11 -22.10
N ASP A 387 28.51 41.41 -22.26
CA ASP A 387 29.71 41.90 -22.96
C ASP A 387 31.01 41.66 -22.18
N VAL A 388 30.94 41.45 -20.86
CA VAL A 388 32.09 41.22 -19.97
C VAL A 388 32.30 39.73 -19.73
N ALA A 389 31.22 39.01 -19.45
CA ALA A 389 31.23 37.57 -19.27
C ALA A 389 29.88 36.97 -19.68
N THR A 390 29.89 35.81 -20.32
CA THR A 390 28.68 35.02 -20.64
C THR A 390 28.64 33.76 -19.81
N VAL A 391 27.47 33.26 -19.48
CA VAL A 391 27.27 31.99 -18.75
C VAL A 391 26.37 31.08 -19.56
N ASP A 392 26.69 29.79 -19.60
CA ASP A 392 25.87 28.77 -20.26
C ASP A 392 24.86 28.10 -19.29
N GLU A 393 24.09 27.14 -19.80
CA GLU A 393 23.10 26.38 -19.01
C GLU A 393 23.71 25.53 -17.88
N ASN A 394 25.00 25.19 -17.98
CA ASN A 394 25.73 24.39 -17.01
C ASN A 394 26.45 25.23 -15.95
N GLY A 395 26.34 26.56 -16.02
CA GLY A 395 27.07 27.48 -15.14
C GLY A 395 28.54 27.67 -15.53
N GLU A 396 28.92 27.35 -16.77
CA GLU A 396 30.23 27.63 -17.32
C GLU A 396 30.27 29.06 -17.84
N VAL A 397 31.13 29.89 -17.23
CA VAL A 397 31.22 31.32 -17.50
C VAL A 397 32.48 31.60 -18.32
N THR A 398 32.31 32.20 -19.49
CA THR A 398 33.39 32.63 -20.38
C THR A 398 33.69 34.12 -20.19
N LEU A 399 34.95 34.47 -19.93
CA LEU A 399 35.37 35.84 -19.65
C LEU A 399 35.85 36.56 -20.93
N LEU A 400 35.08 37.53 -21.42
CA LEU A 400 35.25 38.13 -22.74
C LEU A 400 36.14 39.38 -22.74
N LYS A 401 35.96 40.30 -21.77
CA LYS A 401 36.75 41.53 -21.66
C LYS A 401 36.93 41.97 -20.22
N ALA A 402 37.89 42.86 -19.99
CA ALA A 402 38.09 43.46 -18.67
C ALA A 402 36.92 44.36 -18.27
N GLY A 403 36.49 44.26 -17.01
CA GLY A 403 35.33 44.98 -16.48
C GLY A 403 34.72 44.25 -15.28
N GLU A 404 33.67 44.81 -14.71
CA GLU A 404 32.87 44.15 -13.69
C GLU A 404 31.89 43.19 -14.37
N ALA A 405 31.85 41.94 -13.90
CA ALA A 405 30.92 40.92 -14.36
C ALA A 405 29.92 40.58 -13.26
N LYS A 406 28.65 40.43 -13.63
CA LYS A 406 27.58 39.97 -12.72
C LYS A 406 26.82 38.79 -13.32
N ILE A 407 26.87 37.67 -12.62
CA ILE A 407 26.20 36.42 -12.99
C ILE A 407 25.12 36.10 -11.98
N THR A 408 23.93 35.74 -12.46
CA THR A 408 22.74 35.46 -11.66
C THR A 408 22.25 34.04 -11.95
N ALA A 409 21.90 33.30 -10.89
CA ALA A 409 21.26 32.00 -10.93
C ALA A 409 19.85 32.12 -10.33
N THR A 410 18.85 31.57 -11.01
CA THR A 410 17.44 31.62 -10.57
C THR A 410 16.84 30.22 -10.57
N ALA A 411 16.10 29.85 -9.52
CA ALA A 411 15.33 28.60 -9.43
C ALA A 411 14.02 28.89 -8.68
N GLY A 412 12.87 28.41 -9.18
CA GLY A 412 11.58 28.62 -8.52
C GLY A 412 11.20 30.10 -8.27
N GLY A 413 11.76 31.02 -9.07
CA GLY A 413 11.59 32.47 -8.89
C GLY A 413 12.50 33.11 -7.83
N VAL A 414 13.34 32.33 -7.14
CA VAL A 414 14.36 32.84 -6.21
C VAL A 414 15.69 32.98 -6.92
N SER A 415 16.35 34.13 -6.76
CA SER A 415 17.60 34.45 -7.44
C SER A 415 18.76 34.72 -6.48
N SER A 416 19.96 34.42 -6.94
CA SER A 416 21.23 34.76 -6.30
C SER A 416 22.18 35.30 -7.35
N SER A 417 23.00 36.29 -6.98
CA SER A 417 23.96 36.91 -7.90
C SER A 417 25.35 36.97 -7.29
N VAL A 418 26.36 36.80 -8.14
CA VAL A 418 27.76 37.02 -7.80
C VAL A 418 28.35 38.08 -8.71
N THR A 419 29.21 38.92 -8.14
CA THR A 419 29.90 39.99 -8.86
C THR A 419 31.40 39.82 -8.66
N PHE A 420 32.16 39.91 -9.76
CA PHE A 420 33.62 39.81 -9.75
C PHE A 420 34.23 40.68 -10.84
N THR A 421 35.52 40.98 -10.71
CA THR A 421 36.25 41.83 -11.67
C THR A 421 37.08 40.98 -12.64
N VAL A 422 36.89 41.18 -13.94
CA VAL A 422 37.74 40.61 -14.98
C VAL A 422 38.89 41.57 -15.25
N LYS A 423 40.13 41.10 -15.06
CA LYS A 423 41.36 41.85 -15.29
C LYS A 423 41.99 41.49 -16.63
N LYS A 424 42.79 42.42 -17.15
CA LYS A 424 43.66 42.17 -18.31
C LYS A 424 44.76 41.20 -17.91
N LYS A 425 45.02 40.18 -18.74
CA LYS A 425 46.22 39.35 -18.65
C LYS A 425 47.46 40.24 -18.77
N LYS A 426 48.26 40.30 -17.72
CA LYS A 426 49.55 41.00 -17.77
C LYS A 426 50.53 40.14 -18.55
N LEU A 427 50.78 40.52 -19.81
CA LEU A 427 51.82 39.90 -20.62
C LEU A 427 53.17 40.52 -20.22
N THR A 428 54.04 39.73 -19.60
CA THR A 428 55.42 40.13 -19.35
C THR A 428 56.26 39.64 -20.53
N VAL A 429 56.61 40.55 -21.44
CA VAL A 429 57.60 40.26 -22.48
C VAL A 429 59.01 40.44 -21.90
N ALA A 430 59.87 39.44 -22.05
CA ALA A 430 61.28 39.59 -21.74
C ALA A 430 61.91 40.55 -22.78
N PRO A 431 62.79 41.49 -22.39
CA PRO A 431 63.44 42.42 -23.32
C PRO A 431 64.15 41.74 -24.50
N SER A 432 64.58 40.49 -24.33
CA SER A 432 65.27 39.68 -25.34
C SER A 432 64.39 39.22 -26.51
N ALA A 433 63.07 39.45 -26.47
CA ALA A 433 62.13 39.02 -27.52
C ALA A 433 61.75 40.16 -28.51
N LEU A 434 62.26 41.37 -28.32
CA LEU A 434 62.11 42.48 -29.27
C LEU A 434 63.38 42.56 -30.13
N THR A 435 63.49 41.71 -31.14
CA THR A 435 64.49 41.86 -32.20
C THR A 435 63.77 41.91 -33.54
N ASP A 436 64.15 42.92 -34.33
CA ASP A 436 63.72 43.24 -35.71
C ASP A 436 62.51 44.16 -35.86
N ILE A 437 62.69 45.42 -35.43
CA ILE A 437 62.06 46.56 -36.10
C ILE A 437 63.00 46.98 -37.23
N TYR A 438 62.70 46.60 -38.46
CA TYR A 438 63.36 47.20 -39.63
C TYR A 438 62.79 48.60 -39.85
N MET A 439 63.65 49.62 -39.75
CA MET A 439 63.36 51.01 -40.12
C MET A 439 63.47 51.21 -41.63
#